data_AF-A0A353XXX1-F1
#
_entry.id   AF-A0A353XXX1-F1
#
_cell.length_a   1.000
_cell.length_b   1.000
_cell.length_c   1.000
_cell.angle_alpha   90.00
_cell.angle_beta   90.00
_cell.angle_gamma   90.00
#
_symmetry.space_group_name_H-M   'P 1'
#
loop_
_entity.id
_entity.type
_entity.pdbx_description
1 polymer ?
#
loop_
_entity_poly.entity_id
_entity_poly.type
_entity_poly.pdbx_seq_one_letter_code
_entity_poly.pdbx_strand_id
1 'polypeptide(L)'
;MSNKQKSQSPLLLRREFLVGSAAVAAFAAVPAVYATARKKARGVRALSLQNTHTGEKTRVDYWIDGRYQPEALAEIDMILRDHRDNEVCSIDTRLIDLLYNVNQKTVCNSAKCFEILSGYRSPNTNRMLRNRRRGSGVAKNSLHMMGKAIDIKLPGVGNSNLFHAATAQRTGGVGYYGSSFVHLDVGKVRTWGRRRRA
;
A
#
# COMPACT_ATOMS: atom_id res chain seq x y z
N MET A 1 -40.85 66.67 22.85
CA MET A 1 -42.05 67.38 22.38
C MET A 1 -41.80 67.81 20.93
N SER A 2 -42.74 67.46 20.03
CA SER A 2 -42.94 68.05 18.68
C SER A 2 -41.81 67.94 17.64
N ASN A 3 -42.04 67.68 16.35
CA ASN A 3 -43.24 67.40 15.57
C ASN A 3 -42.80 67.05 14.12
N LYS A 4 -43.46 66.06 13.54
CA LYS A 4 -43.93 65.92 12.14
C LYS A 4 -43.02 66.22 10.92
N GLN A 5 -42.83 65.14 10.16
CA GLN A 5 -42.98 64.94 8.70
C GLN A 5 -43.51 66.09 7.81
N LYS A 6 -42.94 66.18 6.59
CA LYS A 6 -43.59 66.07 5.24
C LYS A 6 -42.52 66.35 4.16
N SER A 7 -42.22 65.49 3.19
CA SER A 7 -42.99 64.94 2.06
C SER A 7 -42.88 65.77 0.76
N GLN A 8 -42.50 65.07 -0.31
CA GLN A 8 -42.79 65.26 -1.75
C GLN A 8 -41.83 66.07 -2.66
N SER A 9 -41.10 65.32 -3.49
CA SER A 9 -40.76 65.56 -4.92
C SER A 9 -42.05 65.63 -5.77
N PRO A 10 -42.11 66.21 -7.01
CA PRO A 10 -41.31 65.89 -8.22
C PRO A 10 -41.03 67.14 -9.14
N LEU A 11 -40.31 67.10 -10.27
CA LEU A 11 -40.70 66.75 -11.65
C LEU A 11 -39.43 67.02 -12.52
N LEU A 12 -38.78 66.05 -13.18
CA LEU A 12 -39.00 65.63 -14.59
C LEU A 12 -39.14 66.85 -15.56
N LEU A 13 -38.44 67.02 -16.69
CA LEU A 13 -38.01 66.07 -17.73
C LEU A 13 -37.25 66.82 -18.88
N ARG A 14 -36.63 66.04 -19.80
CA ARG A 14 -36.26 66.28 -21.24
C ARG A 14 -34.83 66.76 -21.50
N ARG A 15 -34.00 66.10 -22.33
CA ARG A 15 -34.22 65.32 -23.57
C ARG A 15 -33.31 64.08 -23.59
N GLU A 16 -33.84 62.85 -23.68
CA GLU A 16 -34.05 62.05 -24.91
C GLU A 16 -32.78 61.70 -25.71
N PHE A 17 -32.33 60.44 -25.58
CA PHE A 17 -32.32 59.51 -26.72
C PHE A 17 -32.41 58.05 -26.23
N LEU A 18 -33.57 57.43 -26.49
CA LEU A 18 -33.83 55.98 -26.55
C LEU A 18 -33.15 55.46 -27.85
N VAL A 19 -32.56 54.27 -28.00
CA VAL A 19 -33.17 52.93 -28.08
C VAL A 19 -32.01 51.92 -28.23
N GLY A 20 -32.12 50.76 -27.58
CA GLY A 20 -31.27 49.59 -27.87
C GLY A 20 -31.57 48.43 -26.93
N SER A 21 -32.74 47.82 -27.09
CA SER A 21 -33.26 46.75 -26.22
C SER A 21 -32.67 45.36 -26.52
N ALA A 22 -32.48 44.60 -25.44
CA ALA A 22 -32.78 43.16 -25.28
C ALA A 22 -31.69 42.08 -25.44
N ALA A 23 -31.64 41.26 -24.37
CA ALA A 23 -31.09 39.90 -24.20
C ALA A 23 -29.55 39.76 -24.25
N VAL A 24 -28.88 39.12 -23.28
CA VAL A 24 -28.95 37.68 -23.03
C VAL A 24 -28.62 37.33 -21.56
N ALA A 25 -29.52 36.52 -20.99
CA ALA A 25 -29.37 35.48 -19.97
C ALA A 25 -28.50 35.69 -18.71
N ALA A 26 -29.16 35.48 -17.58
CA ALA A 26 -28.60 35.16 -16.28
C ALA A 26 -27.39 34.22 -16.37
N PHE A 27 -26.24 34.64 -15.82
CA PHE A 27 -25.17 33.72 -15.47
C PHE A 27 -25.65 32.87 -14.30
N ALA A 28 -26.24 31.74 -14.68
CA ALA A 28 -26.65 30.66 -13.82
C ALA A 28 -25.44 30.04 -13.09
N ALA A 29 -25.75 29.57 -11.88
CA ALA A 29 -25.07 28.50 -11.16
C ALA A 29 -23.62 28.76 -10.74
N VAL A 30 -23.47 29.06 -9.44
CA VAL A 30 -22.32 28.60 -8.65
C VAL A 30 -22.01 27.16 -9.06
N PRO A 31 -20.79 26.83 -9.54
CA PRO A 31 -20.43 25.45 -9.79
C PRO A 31 -20.58 24.71 -8.47
N ALA A 32 -21.58 23.83 -8.39
CA ALA A 32 -21.68 22.83 -7.35
C ALA A 32 -20.30 22.16 -7.30
N VAL A 33 -19.58 22.42 -6.21
CA VAL A 33 -18.29 21.80 -5.92
C VAL A 33 -18.51 20.32 -6.11
N TYR A 34 -17.94 19.76 -7.17
CA TYR A 34 -17.96 18.34 -7.46
C TYR A 34 -17.14 17.65 -6.36
N ALA A 35 -17.76 17.45 -5.20
CA ALA A 35 -17.38 16.42 -4.27
C ALA A 35 -17.66 15.10 -4.99
N THR A 36 -16.73 14.70 -5.86
CA THR A 36 -16.67 13.32 -6.32
C THR A 36 -16.38 12.50 -5.07
N ALA A 37 -17.43 12.01 -4.42
CA ALA A 37 -17.31 11.02 -3.37
C ALA A 37 -16.61 9.81 -3.99
N ARG A 38 -15.28 9.75 -3.87
CA ARG A 38 -14.51 8.56 -4.22
C ARG A 38 -15.19 7.42 -3.47
N LYS A 39 -15.78 6.46 -4.20
CA LYS A 39 -16.37 5.27 -3.61
C LYS A 39 -15.30 4.68 -2.68
N LYS A 40 -15.54 4.71 -1.37
CA LYS A 40 -14.62 4.11 -0.40
C LYS A 40 -14.48 2.64 -0.79
N ALA A 41 -13.24 2.18 -0.95
CA ALA A 41 -12.97 0.77 -1.16
C ALA A 41 -13.55 0.00 0.04
N ARG A 42 -14.36 -1.03 -0.24
CA ARG A 42 -15.01 -1.86 0.76
C ARG A 42 -14.43 -3.27 0.73
N GLY A 43 -14.48 -3.96 1.87
CA GLY A 43 -14.03 -5.34 2.03
C GLY A 43 -12.92 -5.50 3.07
N VAL A 44 -12.43 -6.73 3.17
CA VAL A 44 -11.40 -7.13 4.13
C VAL A 44 -10.20 -7.71 3.39
N ARG A 45 -8.99 -7.32 3.80
CA ARG A 45 -7.75 -8.00 3.39
C ARG A 45 -7.14 -8.66 4.60
N ALA A 46 -6.88 -9.95 4.47
CA ALA A 46 -6.32 -10.79 5.52
C ALA A 46 -5.00 -11.42 5.08
N LEU A 47 -4.09 -11.64 6.02
CA LEU A 47 -2.88 -12.42 5.80
C LEU A 47 -2.77 -13.49 6.87
N SER A 48 -2.33 -14.68 6.46
CA SER A 48 -1.88 -15.75 7.37
C SER A 48 -0.37 -15.91 7.20
N LEU A 49 0.38 -15.79 8.28
CA LEU A 49 1.84 -15.83 8.29
C LEU A 49 2.33 -16.85 9.33
N GLN A 50 3.39 -17.57 9.01
CA GLN A 50 4.10 -18.46 9.92
C GLN A 50 5.60 -18.16 9.84
N ASN A 51 6.23 -17.84 10.96
CA ASN A 51 7.67 -17.68 11.03
C ASN A 51 8.34 -19.06 11.19
N THR A 52 9.18 -19.45 10.23
CA THR A 52 9.79 -20.79 10.23
C THR A 52 10.89 -20.95 11.27
N HIS A 53 11.40 -19.85 11.84
CA HIS A 53 12.44 -19.86 12.85
C HIS A 53 11.89 -19.89 14.28
N THR A 54 10.81 -19.15 14.54
CA THR A 54 10.19 -19.09 15.87
C THR A 54 9.02 -20.06 16.05
N GLY A 55 8.43 -20.55 14.95
CA GLY A 55 7.23 -21.38 14.96
C GLY A 55 5.93 -20.60 15.18
N GLU A 56 6.02 -19.30 15.47
CA GLU A 56 4.87 -18.41 15.66
C GLU A 56 4.01 -18.36 14.39
N LYS A 57 2.70 -18.22 14.60
CA LYS A 57 1.70 -18.11 13.55
C LYS A 57 0.75 -16.97 13.88
N THR A 58 0.34 -16.24 12.86
CA THR A 58 -0.72 -15.24 12.98
C THR A 58 -1.65 -15.29 11.78
N ARG A 59 -2.90 -14.90 12.00
CA ARG A 59 -3.85 -14.55 10.94
C ARG A 59 -4.55 -13.26 11.33
N VAL A 60 -4.37 -12.22 10.51
CA VAL A 60 -4.91 -10.89 10.81
C VAL A 60 -5.63 -10.27 9.63
N ASP A 61 -6.70 -9.55 9.93
CA ASP A 61 -7.43 -8.68 9.01
C ASP A 61 -6.78 -7.28 9.06
N TYR A 62 -5.67 -7.12 8.33
CA TYR A 62 -4.83 -5.93 8.42
C TYR A 62 -5.42 -4.68 7.74
N TRP A 63 -6.45 -4.85 6.91
CA TRP A 63 -7.13 -3.76 6.22
C TRP A 63 -8.63 -4.02 6.13
N ILE A 64 -9.44 -3.03 6.50
CA ILE A 64 -10.91 -3.09 6.51
C ILE A 64 -11.45 -1.77 5.95
N ASP A 65 -12.28 -1.84 4.91
CA ASP A 65 -13.04 -0.71 4.34
C ASP A 65 -12.23 0.58 4.13
N GLY A 66 -11.01 0.46 3.59
CA GLY A 66 -10.13 1.61 3.31
C GLY A 66 -9.09 1.90 4.38
N ARG A 67 -9.11 1.21 5.52
CA ARG A 67 -8.28 1.55 6.68
C ARG A 67 -7.40 0.37 7.10
N TYR A 68 -6.11 0.63 7.27
CA TYR A 68 -5.21 -0.30 7.94
C TYR A 68 -5.57 -0.38 9.44
N GLN A 69 -5.51 -1.58 10.00
CA GLN A 69 -5.79 -1.85 11.41
C GLN A 69 -4.48 -1.82 12.20
N PRO A 70 -4.24 -0.84 13.09
CA PRO A 70 -2.96 -0.66 13.76
C PRO A 70 -2.49 -1.89 14.56
N GLU A 71 -3.41 -2.57 15.24
CA GLU A 71 -3.12 -3.75 16.06
C GLU A 71 -2.66 -4.93 15.18
N ALA A 72 -3.32 -5.12 14.04
CA ALA A 72 -2.92 -6.13 13.05
C ALA A 72 -1.56 -5.81 12.42
N LEU A 73 -1.26 -4.52 12.16
CA LEU A 73 0.05 -4.12 11.67
C LEU A 73 1.14 -4.39 12.72
N ALA A 74 0.88 -4.10 13.99
CA ALA A 74 1.82 -4.40 15.07
C ALA A 74 2.09 -5.91 15.22
N GLU A 75 1.07 -6.75 15.02
CA GLU A 75 1.23 -8.21 15.03
C GLU A 75 2.06 -8.70 13.83
N ILE A 76 1.87 -8.09 12.66
CA ILE A 76 2.71 -8.35 11.47
C ILE A 76 4.16 -7.91 11.74
N ASP A 77 4.38 -6.74 12.33
CA ASP A 77 5.71 -6.26 12.69
C ASP A 77 6.40 -7.23 13.65
N MET A 78 5.67 -7.75 14.63
CA MET A 78 6.18 -8.71 15.62
C MET A 78 6.55 -10.06 14.99
N ILE A 79 5.68 -10.66 14.16
CA ILE A 79 6.00 -11.95 13.54
C ILE A 79 7.11 -11.84 12.49
N LEU A 80 7.26 -10.67 11.86
CA LEU A 80 8.30 -10.37 10.88
C LEU A 80 9.57 -9.76 11.48
N ARG A 81 9.67 -9.67 12.81
CA ARG A 81 10.85 -9.16 13.52
C ARG A 81 12.11 -9.94 13.19
N ASP A 82 13.24 -9.34 13.51
CA ASP A 82 14.49 -10.10 13.50
C ASP A 82 14.51 -11.07 14.68
N HIS A 83 14.27 -12.35 14.42
CA HIS A 83 14.23 -13.39 15.46
C HIS A 83 15.56 -13.61 16.17
N ARG A 84 16.69 -13.11 15.64
CA ARG A 84 18.01 -13.33 16.23
C ARG A 84 18.32 -12.33 17.33
N ASP A 85 17.96 -11.08 17.10
CA ASP A 85 18.16 -9.98 18.04
C ASP A 85 16.85 -9.58 18.74
N ASN A 86 15.73 -10.23 18.40
CA ASN A 86 14.37 -9.93 18.85
C ASN A 86 13.96 -8.47 18.58
N GLU A 87 14.56 -7.83 17.57
CA GLU A 87 14.29 -6.44 17.20
C GLU A 87 13.09 -6.35 16.25
N VAL A 88 12.10 -5.54 16.64
CA VAL A 88 10.91 -5.22 15.83
C VAL A 88 11.16 -3.95 15.03
N CYS A 89 10.63 -3.91 13.80
CA CYS A 89 10.63 -2.74 12.94
C CYS A 89 9.28 -2.66 12.22
N SER A 90 8.79 -1.45 11.99
CA SER A 90 7.59 -1.25 11.18
C SER A 90 7.78 -1.76 9.75
N ILE A 91 6.91 -2.66 9.34
CA ILE A 91 6.88 -3.23 8.00
C ILE A 91 6.10 -2.31 7.08
N ASP A 92 6.68 -2.01 5.91
CA ASP A 92 6.07 -1.11 4.94
C ASP A 92 4.73 -1.70 4.46
N THR A 93 3.64 -0.95 4.60
CA THR A 93 2.29 -1.43 4.24
C THR A 93 2.18 -1.84 2.78
N ARG A 94 3.00 -1.27 1.89
CA ARG A 94 3.06 -1.69 0.47
C ARG A 94 3.58 -3.12 0.32
N LEU A 95 4.46 -3.58 1.22
CA LEU A 95 4.95 -4.95 1.24
C LEU A 95 3.85 -5.91 1.71
N ILE A 96 3.08 -5.49 2.70
CA ILE A 96 1.92 -6.24 3.22
C ILE A 96 0.86 -6.38 2.11
N ASP A 97 0.54 -5.29 1.41
CA ASP A 97 -0.36 -5.31 0.26
C ASP A 97 0.17 -6.18 -0.89
N LEU A 98 1.49 -6.15 -1.15
CA LEU A 98 2.13 -7.02 -2.13
C LEU A 98 1.93 -8.50 -1.78
N LEU A 99 2.15 -8.89 -0.53
CA LEU A 99 1.92 -10.27 -0.07
C LEU A 99 0.48 -10.71 -0.30
N TYR A 100 -0.49 -9.86 0.04
CA TYR A 100 -1.91 -10.12 -0.20
C TYR A 100 -2.19 -10.33 -1.69
N ASN A 101 -1.76 -9.41 -2.55
CA ASN A 101 -1.98 -9.50 -3.99
C ASN A 101 -1.32 -10.74 -4.63
N VAL A 102 -0.14 -11.13 -4.14
CA VAL A 102 0.53 -12.37 -4.56
C VAL A 102 -0.29 -13.58 -4.13
N ASN A 103 -0.76 -13.63 -2.88
CA ASN A 103 -1.58 -14.73 -2.38
C ASN A 103 -2.82 -14.92 -3.26
N GLN A 104 -3.59 -13.84 -3.49
CA GLN A 104 -4.78 -13.84 -4.33
C GLN A 104 -4.51 -14.33 -5.76
N LYS A 105 -3.32 -14.04 -6.31
CA LYS A 105 -2.94 -14.47 -7.67
C LYS A 105 -2.49 -15.94 -7.74
N THR A 106 -2.01 -16.50 -6.63
CA THR A 106 -1.56 -17.90 -6.56
C THR A 106 -2.68 -18.90 -6.30
N VAL A 107 -3.87 -18.44 -5.87
CA VAL A 107 -4.96 -19.32 -5.44
C VAL A 107 -6.31 -18.86 -5.99
N CYS A 108 -6.99 -19.76 -6.71
CA CYS A 108 -8.41 -19.61 -7.04
C CYS A 108 -9.26 -19.94 -5.79
N ASN A 109 -9.35 -19.00 -4.85
CA ASN A 109 -10.33 -18.96 -3.74
C ASN A 109 -9.95 -19.55 -2.37
N SER A 110 -8.67 -19.80 -2.06
CA SER A 110 -8.25 -20.16 -0.68
C SER A 110 -7.00 -19.41 -0.24
N ALA A 111 -7.15 -18.47 0.70
CA ALA A 111 -6.02 -17.75 1.29
C ALA A 111 -5.05 -18.75 1.96
N LYS A 112 -3.80 -18.79 1.48
CA LYS A 112 -2.77 -19.69 1.99
C LYS A 112 -1.88 -19.00 3.02
N CYS A 113 -1.37 -19.76 3.98
CA CYS A 113 -0.40 -19.25 4.96
C CYS A 113 0.99 -19.12 4.32
N PHE A 114 1.60 -17.94 4.40
CA PHE A 114 3.00 -17.77 3.99
C PHE A 114 3.93 -18.33 5.06
N GLU A 115 4.95 -19.07 4.63
CA GLU A 115 6.09 -19.42 5.47
C GLU A 115 7.15 -18.33 5.32
N ILE A 116 7.51 -17.69 6.43
CA ILE A 116 8.45 -16.59 6.50
C ILE A 116 9.83 -17.12 6.88
N LEU A 117 10.78 -17.00 5.96
CA LEU A 117 12.18 -17.34 6.19
C LEU A 117 12.98 -16.14 6.69
N SER A 118 12.61 -14.93 6.27
CA SER A 118 13.23 -13.70 6.76
C SER A 118 12.30 -12.50 6.55
N GLY A 119 11.98 -11.78 7.63
CA GLY A 119 11.34 -10.46 7.60
C GLY A 119 12.38 -9.34 7.75
N TYR A 120 12.16 -8.45 8.70
CA TYR A 120 13.15 -7.43 9.10
C TYR A 120 14.48 -8.07 9.52
N ARG A 121 15.57 -7.35 9.27
CA ARG A 121 16.92 -7.70 9.73
C ARG A 121 17.54 -6.50 10.43
N SER A 122 17.99 -6.69 11.66
CA SER A 122 18.80 -5.69 12.34
C SER A 122 20.09 -5.40 11.55
N PRO A 123 20.73 -4.24 11.74
CA PRO A 123 22.07 -3.99 11.21
C PRO A 123 23.10 -5.05 11.64
N ASN A 124 22.96 -5.60 12.86
CA ASN A 124 23.83 -6.64 13.40
C ASN A 124 23.67 -7.94 12.61
N THR A 125 22.44 -8.44 12.50
CA THR A 125 22.11 -9.65 11.76
C THR A 125 22.44 -9.53 10.28
N ASN A 126 22.20 -8.38 9.64
CA ASN A 126 22.58 -8.20 8.23
C ASN A 126 24.10 -8.26 8.04
N ARG A 127 24.91 -7.69 8.96
CA ARG A 127 26.37 -7.85 8.96
C ARG A 127 26.79 -9.29 9.16
N MET A 128 26.22 -9.97 10.16
CA MET A 128 26.50 -11.38 10.44
C MET A 128 26.22 -12.23 9.20
N LEU A 129 25.02 -12.14 8.61
CA LEU A 129 24.62 -12.91 7.43
C LEU A 129 25.53 -12.64 6.22
N ARG A 130 25.94 -11.39 6.01
CA ARG A 130 26.88 -11.03 4.95
C ARG A 130 28.23 -11.73 5.12
N ASN A 131 28.71 -11.82 6.36
CA ASN A 131 30.01 -12.38 6.71
C ASN A 131 30.01 -13.91 6.86
N ARG A 132 28.84 -14.58 6.91
CA ARG A 132 28.73 -16.03 7.10
C ARG A 132 29.47 -16.88 6.07
N ARG A 133 29.55 -16.42 4.82
CA ARG A 133 30.31 -17.09 3.76
C ARG A 133 30.72 -16.09 2.70
N ARG A 134 31.87 -16.35 2.04
CA ARG A 134 32.25 -15.61 0.83
C ARG A 134 31.14 -15.74 -0.22
N GLY A 135 30.73 -14.62 -0.79
CA GLY A 135 29.63 -14.58 -1.77
C GLY A 135 28.27 -14.97 -1.18
N SER A 136 27.98 -14.61 0.08
CA SER A 136 26.68 -14.86 0.74
C SER A 136 25.46 -14.34 -0.03
N GLY A 137 25.66 -13.36 -0.91
CA GLY A 137 24.58 -12.73 -1.70
C GLY A 137 23.75 -11.73 -0.89
N VAL A 138 24.16 -11.40 0.34
CA VAL A 138 23.48 -10.44 1.22
C VAL A 138 24.04 -9.04 0.99
N ALA A 139 23.17 -8.11 0.59
CA ALA A 139 23.56 -6.72 0.32
C ALA A 139 23.90 -5.95 1.61
N LYS A 140 24.88 -5.04 1.53
CA LYS A 140 25.25 -4.15 2.65
C LYS A 140 24.07 -3.27 3.09
N ASN A 141 23.34 -2.70 2.13
CA ASN A 141 22.17 -1.84 2.33
C ASN A 141 20.90 -2.58 1.89
N SER A 142 20.59 -3.68 2.58
CA SER A 142 19.45 -4.53 2.26
C SER A 142 18.12 -3.86 2.63
N LEU A 143 17.09 -4.01 1.78
CA LEU A 143 15.74 -3.52 2.08
C LEU A 143 15.08 -4.26 3.26
N HIS A 144 15.59 -5.43 3.65
CA HIS A 144 15.18 -6.10 4.89
C HIS A 144 15.46 -5.23 6.12
N MET A 145 16.54 -4.43 6.10
CA MET A 145 16.88 -3.55 7.22
C MET A 145 15.96 -2.33 7.33
N MET A 146 15.03 -2.16 6.39
CA MET A 146 14.10 -1.03 6.34
C MET A 146 12.63 -1.49 6.47
N GLY A 147 12.39 -2.76 6.82
CA GLY A 147 11.03 -3.33 6.82
C GLY A 147 10.39 -3.39 5.42
N LYS A 148 11.20 -3.39 4.36
CA LYS A 148 10.75 -3.26 2.96
C LYS A 148 10.99 -4.51 2.11
N ALA A 149 11.44 -5.61 2.71
CA ALA A 149 11.66 -6.87 2.01
C ALA A 149 11.36 -8.08 2.88
N ILE A 150 11.04 -9.20 2.24
CA ILE A 150 10.68 -10.46 2.87
C ILE A 150 11.11 -11.65 2.00
N ASP A 151 11.58 -12.72 2.64
CA ASP A 151 11.92 -13.99 2.00
C ASP A 151 10.86 -15.02 2.41
N ILE A 152 10.15 -15.59 1.44
CA ILE A 152 8.95 -16.39 1.68
C ILE A 152 8.91 -17.71 0.91
N LYS A 153 8.10 -18.62 1.44
CA LYS A 153 7.53 -19.78 0.78
C LYS A 153 6.00 -19.76 0.90
N LEU A 154 5.33 -20.50 0.02
CA LEU A 154 3.88 -20.67 0.07
C LEU A 154 3.55 -22.16 -0.09
N PRO A 155 3.21 -22.87 1.00
CA PRO A 155 2.91 -24.30 0.96
C PRO A 155 1.89 -24.70 -0.12
N GLY A 156 2.22 -25.75 -0.86
CA GLY A 156 1.44 -26.22 -2.01
C GLY A 156 1.47 -25.29 -3.22
N VAL A 157 2.37 -24.30 -3.28
CA VAL A 157 2.68 -23.51 -4.48
C VAL A 157 4.17 -23.58 -4.72
N GLY A 158 4.59 -24.15 -5.85
CA GLY A 158 6.00 -24.21 -6.21
C GLY A 158 6.61 -22.81 -6.32
N ASN A 159 7.85 -22.62 -5.86
CA ASN A 159 8.52 -21.31 -5.88
C ASN A 159 8.56 -20.66 -7.27
N SER A 160 8.60 -21.45 -8.35
CA SER A 160 8.51 -20.91 -9.72
C SER A 160 7.17 -20.22 -9.97
N ASN A 161 6.06 -20.82 -9.53
CA ASN A 161 4.72 -20.24 -9.67
C ASN A 161 4.54 -19.04 -8.74
N LEU A 162 5.05 -19.12 -7.52
CA LEU A 162 5.05 -17.99 -6.59
C LEU A 162 5.84 -16.79 -7.15
N PHE A 163 7.02 -17.05 -7.73
CA PHE A 163 7.81 -16.03 -8.43
C PHE A 163 7.07 -15.42 -9.63
N HIS A 164 6.41 -16.24 -10.45
CA HIS A 164 5.59 -15.74 -11.56
C HIS A 164 4.40 -14.89 -11.08
N ALA A 165 3.71 -15.30 -10.02
CA ALA A 165 2.64 -14.52 -9.43
C ALA A 165 3.13 -13.17 -8.88
N ALA A 166 4.28 -13.15 -8.22
CA ALA A 166 4.93 -11.95 -7.71
C ALA A 166 5.39 -10.99 -8.81
N THR A 167 6.15 -11.48 -9.79
CA THR A 167 6.61 -10.66 -10.92
C THR A 167 5.44 -10.05 -11.72
N ALA A 168 4.33 -10.77 -11.82
CA ALA A 168 3.13 -10.29 -12.48
C ALA A 168 2.38 -9.17 -11.72
N GLN A 169 2.82 -8.80 -10.51
CA GLN A 169 2.35 -7.60 -9.81
C GLN A 169 3.02 -6.31 -10.32
N ARG A 170 4.15 -6.43 -11.03
CA ARG A 170 4.92 -5.28 -11.60
C ARG A 170 5.23 -4.18 -10.58
N THR A 171 5.39 -4.55 -9.31
CA THR A 171 5.77 -3.66 -8.22
C THR A 171 6.94 -4.26 -7.48
N GLY A 172 7.89 -3.42 -7.08
CA GLY A 172 8.99 -3.87 -6.25
C GLY A 172 9.97 -4.85 -6.89
N GLY A 173 10.92 -5.32 -6.10
CA GLY A 173 11.88 -6.33 -6.52
C GLY A 173 11.40 -7.76 -6.24
N VAL A 174 11.69 -8.69 -7.17
CA VAL A 174 11.38 -10.12 -7.00
C VAL A 174 12.61 -10.98 -7.29
N GLY A 175 13.07 -11.77 -6.32
CA GLY A 175 14.21 -12.65 -6.45
C GLY A 175 13.84 -14.14 -6.41
N TYR A 176 14.35 -14.94 -7.33
CA TYR A 176 14.16 -16.39 -7.35
C TYR A 176 15.36 -17.14 -6.78
N TYR A 177 15.16 -17.88 -5.68
CA TYR A 177 16.20 -18.67 -5.01
C TYR A 177 15.89 -20.17 -5.07
N GLY A 178 15.49 -20.67 -6.25
CA GLY A 178 15.28 -22.10 -6.49
C GLY A 178 14.28 -22.73 -5.52
N SER A 179 14.67 -23.85 -4.90
CA SER A 179 13.86 -24.53 -3.87
C SER A 179 13.92 -23.87 -2.48
N SER A 180 14.78 -22.86 -2.28
CA SER A 180 14.98 -22.22 -0.99
C SER A 180 13.85 -21.26 -0.63
N PHE A 181 13.60 -20.22 -1.43
CA PHE A 181 12.55 -19.22 -1.22
C PHE A 181 12.35 -18.31 -2.43
N VAL A 182 11.34 -17.44 -2.35
CA VAL A 182 11.16 -16.27 -3.21
C VAL A 182 11.34 -15.01 -2.37
N HIS A 183 12.16 -14.08 -2.86
CA HIS A 183 12.35 -12.77 -2.24
C HIS A 183 11.39 -11.75 -2.85
N LEU A 184 10.78 -10.92 -2.01
CA LEU A 184 9.95 -9.78 -2.41
C LEU A 184 10.42 -8.52 -1.68
N ASP A 185 10.44 -7.39 -2.37
CA ASP A 185 10.67 -6.08 -1.77
C ASP A 185 9.84 -4.99 -2.44
N VAL A 186 9.69 -3.82 -1.80
CA VAL A 186 8.97 -2.65 -2.35
C VAL A 186 9.89 -1.51 -2.81
N GLY A 187 11.08 -1.87 -3.31
CA GLY A 187 12.02 -0.97 -3.97
C GLY A 187 11.70 -0.74 -5.45
N LYS A 188 12.74 -0.50 -6.26
CA LYS A 188 12.59 -0.36 -7.72
C LYS A 188 12.17 -1.69 -8.34
N VAL A 189 11.31 -1.62 -9.37
CA VAL A 189 10.89 -2.79 -10.15
C VAL A 189 12.10 -3.47 -10.78
N ARG A 190 12.36 -4.71 -10.39
CA ARG A 190 13.46 -5.53 -10.90
C ARG A 190 13.24 -6.99 -10.58
N THR A 191 13.88 -7.87 -11.35
CA THR A 191 13.85 -9.31 -11.09
C THR A 191 15.25 -9.89 -11.15
N TRP A 192 15.53 -10.90 -10.35
CA TRP A 192 16.81 -11.60 -10.37
C TRP A 192 16.67 -13.07 -9.95
N GLY A 193 17.75 -13.82 -10.12
CA GLY A 193 17.74 -15.28 -10.03
C GLY A 193 17.38 -15.88 -11.39
N ARG A 194 18.13 -16.91 -11.82
CA ARG A 194 17.86 -17.61 -13.08
C ARG A 194 17.02 -18.86 -12.79
N ARG A 195 15.90 -19.04 -13.49
CA ARG A 195 15.51 -20.40 -13.88
C ARG A 195 16.64 -20.91 -14.77
N ARG A 196 17.34 -21.98 -14.38
CA ARG A 196 17.97 -22.80 -15.41
C ARG A 196 16.81 -23.25 -16.30
N ARG A 197 16.84 -22.86 -17.57
CA ARG A 197 15.91 -23.44 -18.55
C ARG A 197 16.21 -24.95 -18.53
N ALA A 198 15.18 -25.74 -18.23
CA ALA A 198 15.20 -27.14 -18.60
C ALA A 198 15.08 -27.21 -20.13
#